data_AF-A0A1G3BW90-F1
#
_entry.id   AF-A0A1G3BW90-F1
#
_cell.length_a   1.000
_cell.length_b   1.000
_cell.length_c   1.000
_cell.angle_alpha   90.00
_cell.angle_beta   90.00
_cell.angle_gamma   90.00
#
_symmetry.space_group_name_H-M   'P 1'
#
loop_
_entity.id
_entity.type
_entity.pdbx_description
1 polymer ?
#
loop_
_entity_poly.entity_id
_entity_poly.type
_entity_poly.pdbx_seq_one_letter_code
_entity_poly.pdbx_strand_id
1 'polypeptide(L)'
;MPTKAIHFNTYVDAQQREIRRPFVREDVCVGCGFCEKVCPVLGTSAIVVEGIQPQTKIERQKNSFITNFFPETIGEWERVASPNIYEGKDRLYEYIDGGAEPYLSYSFIRVSNTEYLKAGANGRLPLQNTDNAEHLREAGKRIFIEVWEFGCSDDAFGVFSKDRTGTDIKVGNGSALFNNYLYLWNDIYFIKIEPRQGDVLAEEVTFIGKSIINLMPYKKASLPNIVSYLPQQNLVQESPVFFHKKIILDNIYVSDNFIEKNVFRLSEKTDAVIAEYRLITNAKSSKLMLVRYSDSETARLAFDDVVKLWRFFGEKESISGTIHIFQNKAQHYTSCLLIKNILGITFLSTNKDNAEMLLKLVEEKL
;
A
#
# COMPACT_ATOMS: atom_id res chain seq x y z
N MET A 1 -23.93 -34.35 -13.91
CA MET A 1 -22.85 -33.61 -14.62
C MET A 1 -23.36 -32.19 -14.89
N PRO A 2 -22.68 -31.15 -14.39
CA PRO A 2 -23.09 -29.74 -14.52
C PRO A 2 -23.33 -29.27 -15.96
N THR A 3 -22.76 -29.98 -16.94
CA THR A 3 -22.85 -29.69 -18.37
C THR A 3 -24.17 -30.09 -19.03
N LYS A 4 -25.06 -30.82 -18.35
CA LYS A 4 -26.36 -31.26 -18.93
C LYS A 4 -27.38 -30.13 -19.13
N ALA A 5 -27.20 -28.98 -18.50
CA ALA A 5 -28.12 -27.85 -18.61
C ALA A 5 -27.84 -26.95 -19.83
N ILE A 6 -26.70 -27.11 -20.51
CA ILE A 6 -26.32 -26.28 -21.67
C ILE A 6 -26.68 -27.00 -22.96
N HIS A 7 -27.54 -26.37 -23.76
CA HIS A 7 -27.97 -26.86 -25.07
C HIS A 7 -27.68 -25.81 -26.16
N PHE A 8 -27.74 -26.20 -27.43
CA PHE A 8 -27.44 -25.31 -28.55
C PHE A 8 -28.62 -25.26 -29.51
N ASN A 9 -29.01 -24.05 -29.89
CA ASN A 9 -29.84 -23.83 -31.06
C ASN A 9 -28.94 -23.53 -32.25
N THR A 10 -29.22 -24.17 -33.37
CA THR A 10 -28.55 -23.90 -34.64
C THR A 10 -29.39 -22.93 -35.45
N TYR A 11 -28.76 -21.86 -35.92
CA TYR A 11 -29.35 -20.89 -36.84
C TYR A 11 -28.47 -20.79 -38.09
N VAL A 12 -29.05 -20.36 -39.20
CA VAL A 12 -28.29 -20.05 -40.43
C VAL A 12 -28.42 -18.55 -40.67
N ASP A 13 -27.29 -17.86 -40.81
CA ASP A 13 -27.29 -16.41 -41.06
C ASP A 13 -27.55 -16.07 -42.53
N ALA A 14 -27.67 -14.77 -42.82
CA ALA A 14 -27.90 -14.26 -44.18
C ALA A 14 -26.78 -14.61 -45.18
N GLN A 15 -25.62 -15.05 -44.69
CA GLN A 15 -24.49 -15.52 -45.50
C GLN A 15 -24.41 -17.05 -45.56
N GLN A 16 -25.48 -17.77 -45.20
CA GLN A 16 -25.54 -19.25 -45.18
C GLN A 16 -24.54 -19.91 -44.22
N ARG A 17 -24.09 -19.20 -43.18
CA ARG A 17 -23.20 -19.78 -42.15
C ARG A 17 -24.02 -20.32 -40.99
N GLU A 18 -23.66 -21.52 -40.54
CA GLU A 18 -24.26 -22.14 -39.37
C GLU A 18 -23.74 -21.49 -38.08
N ILE A 19 -24.64 -20.88 -37.31
CA ILE A 19 -24.38 -20.28 -36.00
C ILE A 19 -25.03 -21.14 -34.92
N ARG A 20 -24.21 -21.75 -34.07
CA ARG A 20 -24.68 -22.48 -32.88
C ARG A 20 -24.68 -21.55 -31.67
N ARG A 21 -25.85 -21.18 -31.16
CA ARG A 21 -25.99 -20.35 -29.95
C ARG A 21 -26.33 -21.21 -28.75
N PRO A 22 -25.53 -21.19 -27.67
CA PRO A 22 -25.86 -21.92 -26.44
C PRO A 22 -27.02 -21.25 -25.68
N PHE A 23 -27.83 -22.04 -24.99
CA PHE A 23 -28.83 -21.60 -24.03
C PHE A 23 -28.88 -22.53 -22.82
N VAL A 24 -29.41 -22.02 -21.70
CA VAL A 24 -29.49 -22.77 -20.43
C VAL A 24 -30.92 -23.28 -20.24
N ARG A 25 -31.07 -24.57 -19.91
CA ARG A 25 -32.35 -25.13 -19.46
C ARG A 25 -32.52 -24.88 -17.97
N GLU A 26 -33.48 -24.03 -17.62
CA GLU A 26 -33.73 -23.60 -16.24
C GLU A 26 -34.12 -24.75 -15.31
N ASP A 27 -34.92 -25.71 -15.79
CA ASP A 27 -35.39 -26.85 -14.99
C ASP A 27 -34.30 -27.87 -14.63
N VAL A 28 -33.12 -27.76 -15.25
CA VAL A 28 -31.96 -28.63 -15.00
C VAL A 28 -30.80 -27.84 -14.38
N CYS A 29 -30.80 -26.51 -14.50
CA CYS A 29 -29.72 -25.67 -13.99
C CYS A 29 -29.75 -25.61 -12.46
N VAL A 30 -28.63 -25.93 -11.82
CA VAL A 30 -28.48 -25.89 -10.35
C VAL A 30 -27.71 -24.65 -9.86
N GLY A 31 -27.45 -23.67 -10.73
CA GLY A 31 -26.76 -22.43 -10.37
C GLY A 31 -25.29 -22.58 -9.95
N CYS A 32 -24.62 -23.69 -10.29
CA CYS A 32 -23.27 -24.00 -9.79
C CYS A 32 -22.12 -23.15 -10.36
N GLY A 33 -22.35 -22.26 -11.34
CA GLY A 33 -21.30 -21.41 -11.91
C GLY A 33 -20.33 -22.10 -12.90
N PHE A 34 -20.43 -23.41 -13.11
CA PHE A 34 -19.45 -24.12 -13.94
C PHE A 34 -19.40 -23.63 -15.39
N CYS A 35 -20.55 -23.32 -15.99
CA CYS A 35 -20.68 -22.84 -17.38
C CYS A 35 -20.01 -21.47 -17.60
N GLU A 36 -20.04 -20.59 -16.61
CA GLU A 36 -19.35 -19.29 -16.66
C GLU A 36 -17.83 -19.49 -16.62
N LYS A 37 -17.35 -20.38 -15.75
CA LYS A 37 -15.92 -20.63 -15.55
C LYS A 37 -15.24 -21.31 -16.74
N VAL A 38 -15.92 -22.22 -17.44
CA VAL A 38 -15.35 -22.97 -18.57
C VAL A 38 -15.61 -22.33 -19.93
N CYS A 39 -16.23 -21.16 -19.97
CA CYS A 39 -16.58 -20.48 -21.21
C CYS A 39 -15.31 -20.06 -21.98
N PRO A 40 -15.11 -20.52 -23.23
CA PRO A 40 -13.90 -20.22 -24.01
C PRO A 40 -13.92 -18.83 -24.68
N VAL A 41 -14.99 -18.05 -24.49
CA VAL A 41 -15.13 -16.71 -25.08
C VAL A 41 -14.13 -15.75 -24.44
N LEU A 42 -13.33 -15.09 -25.27
CA LEU A 42 -12.40 -14.04 -24.83
C LEU A 42 -13.20 -12.81 -24.37
N GLY A 43 -13.00 -12.40 -23.12
CA GLY A 43 -13.73 -11.29 -22.49
C GLY A 43 -14.78 -11.79 -21.50
N THR A 44 -16.01 -11.30 -21.62
CA THR A 44 -17.12 -11.72 -20.75
C THR A 44 -17.65 -13.09 -21.18
N SER A 45 -17.79 -14.01 -20.22
CA SER A 45 -18.38 -15.32 -20.47
C SER A 45 -19.77 -15.19 -21.11
N ALA A 46 -20.06 -16.01 -22.12
CA ALA A 46 -21.36 -16.00 -22.80
C ALA A 46 -22.53 -16.38 -21.89
N ILE A 47 -22.23 -17.04 -20.76
CA ILE A 47 -23.18 -17.36 -19.70
C ILE A 47 -22.56 -16.84 -18.41
N VAL A 48 -23.31 -16.04 -17.67
CA VAL A 48 -22.91 -15.45 -16.38
C VAL A 48 -23.89 -15.94 -15.32
N VAL A 49 -23.38 -16.34 -14.16
CA VAL A 49 -24.20 -16.79 -13.03
C VAL A 49 -24.23 -15.69 -11.97
N GLU A 50 -25.37 -15.04 -11.83
CA GLU A 50 -25.60 -14.04 -10.79
C GLU A 50 -26.26 -14.69 -9.57
N GLY A 51 -25.67 -14.51 -8.38
CA GLY A 51 -26.27 -14.99 -7.13
C GLY A 51 -27.47 -14.15 -6.69
N ILE A 52 -28.37 -14.74 -5.89
CA ILE A 52 -29.61 -14.11 -5.38
C ILE A 52 -29.34 -12.95 -4.37
N GLN A 53 -28.09 -12.68 -4.02
CA GLN A 53 -27.75 -11.46 -3.27
C GLN A 53 -27.20 -10.39 -4.21
N PRO A 54 -27.72 -9.14 -4.15
CA PRO A 54 -27.21 -8.05 -4.96
C PRO A 54 -25.79 -7.74 -4.48
N GLN A 55 -24.80 -8.37 -5.11
CA GLN A 55 -23.46 -7.83 -5.10
C GLN A 55 -23.53 -6.56 -5.92
N THR A 56 -23.51 -5.42 -5.23
CA THR A 56 -23.32 -4.11 -5.83
C THR A 56 -22.09 -4.21 -6.73
N LYS A 57 -22.31 -4.30 -8.04
CA LYS A 57 -21.26 -4.20 -9.05
C LYS A 57 -20.64 -2.83 -8.85
N ILE A 58 -19.52 -2.78 -8.13
CA ILE A 58 -18.56 -1.71 -8.34
C ILE A 58 -18.10 -1.93 -9.78
N GLU A 59 -18.69 -1.19 -10.71
CA GLU A 59 -18.16 -1.03 -12.05
C GLU A 59 -16.74 -0.49 -11.91
N ARG A 60 -15.75 -1.38 -11.77
CA ARG A 60 -14.39 -1.07 -12.19
C ARG A 60 -14.47 -0.93 -13.70
N GLN A 61 -14.73 0.29 -14.15
CA GLN A 61 -14.44 0.69 -15.52
C GLN A 61 -13.00 0.27 -15.81
N LYS A 62 -12.83 -0.85 -16.51
CA LYS A 62 -11.62 -1.14 -17.28
C LYS A 62 -11.62 -0.18 -18.47
N ASN A 63 -11.45 1.10 -18.19
CA ASN A 63 -10.78 1.96 -19.14
C ASN A 63 -9.31 1.59 -19.02
N SER A 64 -8.81 0.75 -19.93
CA SER A 64 -7.39 0.67 -20.20
C SER A 64 -6.96 1.98 -20.87
N PHE A 65 -6.98 3.08 -20.12
CA PHE A 65 -6.03 4.14 -20.43
C PHE A 65 -4.70 3.60 -19.96
N ILE A 66 -3.89 3.09 -20.89
CA ILE A 66 -2.45 3.14 -20.69
C ILE A 66 -2.13 4.65 -20.71
N THR A 67 -2.34 5.33 -19.59
CA THR A 67 -1.81 6.66 -19.37
C THR A 67 -0.31 6.47 -19.24
N ASN A 68 0.41 6.71 -20.34
CA ASN A 68 1.86 6.70 -20.31
C ASN A 68 2.33 7.89 -19.46
N PHE A 69 2.62 7.65 -18.19
CA PHE A 69 3.17 8.64 -17.26
C PHE A 69 4.67 8.92 -17.50
N PHE A 70 5.26 8.24 -18.47
CA PHE A 70 6.65 8.41 -18.89
C PHE A 70 6.70 9.08 -20.27
N PRO A 71 6.69 10.41 -20.39
CA PRO A 71 6.88 11.07 -21.67
C PRO A 71 8.27 10.76 -22.24
N GLU A 72 8.46 10.87 -23.56
CA GLU A 72 9.79 10.66 -24.16
C GLU A 72 10.84 11.65 -23.63
N THR A 73 10.39 12.87 -23.29
CA THR A 73 11.24 13.90 -22.71
C THR A 73 10.60 14.57 -21.49
N ILE A 74 11.43 14.95 -20.52
CA ILE A 74 11.05 15.76 -19.35
C ILE A 74 12.08 16.90 -19.24
N GLY A 75 11.79 18.04 -19.88
CA GLY A 75 12.79 19.09 -20.04
C GLY A 75 14.00 18.59 -20.83
N GLU A 76 15.19 18.64 -20.23
CA GLU A 76 16.46 18.17 -20.82
C GLU A 76 16.72 16.67 -20.60
N TRP A 77 15.77 15.96 -19.98
CA TRP A 77 15.88 14.53 -19.71
C TRP A 77 15.20 13.72 -20.82
N GLU A 78 15.92 12.77 -21.40
CA GLU A 78 15.43 11.87 -22.45
C GLU A 78 15.28 10.45 -21.93
N ARG A 79 14.14 9.81 -22.22
CA ARG A 79 13.85 8.44 -21.80
C ARG A 79 14.71 7.44 -22.58
N VAL A 80 15.38 6.53 -21.88
CA VAL A 80 16.31 5.55 -22.50
C VAL A 80 15.59 4.54 -23.38
N ALA A 81 14.47 4.00 -22.91
CA ALA A 81 13.74 2.94 -23.57
C ALA A 81 12.24 3.00 -23.22
N SER A 82 11.44 2.18 -23.89
CA SER A 82 10.04 2.01 -23.50
C SER A 82 9.95 1.52 -22.05
N PRO A 83 8.96 1.97 -21.25
CA PRO A 83 8.84 1.55 -19.87
C PRO A 83 8.59 0.04 -19.76
N ASN A 84 9.24 -0.60 -18.81
CA ASN A 84 8.90 -1.96 -18.41
C ASN A 84 7.62 -1.93 -17.57
N ILE A 85 6.75 -2.93 -17.71
CA ILE A 85 5.50 -3.05 -16.96
C ILE A 85 5.41 -4.46 -16.37
N TYR A 86 5.24 -4.53 -15.06
CA TYR A 86 5.08 -5.76 -14.30
C TYR A 86 3.70 -5.76 -13.65
N GLU A 87 2.74 -6.45 -14.29
CA GLU A 87 1.34 -6.50 -13.85
C GLU A 87 1.02 -7.81 -13.14
N GLY A 88 0.38 -7.70 -11.98
CA GLY A 88 -0.04 -8.82 -11.16
C GLY A 88 1.10 -9.48 -10.37
N LYS A 89 0.71 -10.38 -9.49
CA LYS A 89 1.58 -11.02 -8.51
C LYS A 89 2.82 -11.68 -9.14
N ASP A 90 2.62 -12.47 -10.19
CA ASP A 90 3.71 -13.27 -10.77
C ASP A 90 4.79 -12.36 -11.40
N ARG A 91 4.37 -11.31 -12.10
CA ARG A 91 5.30 -10.33 -12.69
C ARG A 91 6.01 -9.48 -11.64
N LEU A 92 5.38 -9.24 -10.49
CA LEU A 92 6.06 -8.54 -9.40
C LEU A 92 7.25 -9.36 -8.86
N TYR A 93 7.16 -10.69 -8.83
CA TYR A 93 8.28 -11.55 -8.45
C TYR A 93 9.40 -11.58 -9.52
N GLU A 94 9.06 -11.37 -10.79
CA GLU A 94 10.09 -11.15 -11.83
C GLU A 94 10.83 -9.82 -11.64
N TYR A 95 10.16 -8.82 -11.05
CA TYR A 95 10.73 -7.51 -10.80
C TYR A 95 11.54 -7.44 -9.49
N ILE A 96 11.02 -8.03 -8.41
CA ILE A 96 11.62 -8.04 -7.08
C ILE A 96 11.90 -9.48 -6.66
N ASP A 97 13.17 -9.87 -6.70
CA ASP A 97 13.65 -11.15 -6.18
C ASP A 97 13.81 -11.06 -4.64
N GLY A 98 12.72 -11.37 -3.94
CA GLY A 98 12.61 -11.28 -2.48
C GLY A 98 12.15 -9.89 -2.01
N GLY A 99 11.07 -9.85 -1.20
CA GLY A 99 10.51 -8.59 -0.70
C GLY A 99 9.34 -8.03 -1.53
N ALA A 100 8.72 -8.85 -2.36
CA ALA A 100 7.47 -8.52 -3.05
C ALA A 100 6.25 -8.60 -2.12
N GLU A 101 6.30 -9.46 -1.09
CA GLU A 101 5.20 -9.74 -0.18
C GLU A 101 4.65 -8.51 0.55
N PRO A 102 5.47 -7.54 1.01
CA PRO A 102 4.96 -6.30 1.59
C PRO A 102 4.07 -5.51 0.62
N TYR A 103 4.39 -5.47 -0.68
CA TYR A 103 3.56 -4.78 -1.68
C TYR A 103 2.29 -5.56 -2.00
N LEU A 104 2.38 -6.91 -2.05
CA LEU A 104 1.22 -7.82 -2.18
C LEU A 104 0.33 -7.85 -0.93
N SER A 105 0.78 -7.23 0.16
CA SER A 105 -0.04 -7.05 1.36
C SER A 105 -1.11 -5.96 1.18
N TYR A 106 -0.95 -5.12 0.15
CA TYR A 106 -1.89 -4.11 -0.36
C TYR A 106 -2.54 -4.59 -1.67
N SER A 107 -3.46 -3.81 -2.25
CA SER A 107 -4.09 -4.11 -3.54
C SER A 107 -3.22 -3.79 -4.77
N PHE A 108 -1.99 -4.29 -4.79
CA PHE A 108 -1.07 -4.14 -5.92
C PHE A 108 -1.71 -4.52 -7.26
N ILE A 109 -1.59 -3.64 -8.26
CA ILE A 109 -2.02 -3.90 -9.64
C ILE A 109 -0.79 -4.11 -10.52
N ARG A 110 0.11 -3.12 -10.57
CA ARG A 110 1.33 -3.16 -11.40
C ARG A 110 2.37 -2.17 -10.92
N VAL A 111 3.61 -2.39 -11.36
CA VAL A 111 4.68 -1.38 -11.34
C VAL A 111 5.20 -1.19 -12.74
N SER A 112 5.40 0.07 -13.13
CA SER A 112 6.03 0.45 -14.39
C SER A 112 7.30 1.23 -14.10
N ASN A 113 8.38 0.98 -14.83
CA ASN A 113 9.65 1.67 -14.61
C ASN A 113 10.39 2.01 -15.90
N THR A 114 11.23 3.04 -15.84
CA THR A 114 12.14 3.43 -16.93
C THR A 114 13.29 4.27 -16.40
N GLU A 115 14.27 4.53 -17.27
CA GLU A 115 15.39 5.42 -16.99
C GLU A 115 15.35 6.65 -17.89
N TYR A 116 15.85 7.77 -17.35
CA TYR A 116 16.08 9.00 -18.12
C TYR A 116 17.54 9.42 -18.03
N LEU A 117 18.03 9.99 -19.12
CA LEU A 117 19.37 10.57 -19.23
C LEU A 117 19.29 12.06 -19.47
N LYS A 118 20.24 12.80 -18.91
CA LYS A 118 20.50 14.20 -19.25
C LYS A 118 21.95 14.34 -19.63
N ALA A 119 22.24 14.93 -20.78
CA ALA A 119 23.62 15.12 -21.24
C ALA A 119 24.42 16.03 -20.28
N GLY A 120 25.71 15.75 -20.14
CA GLY A 120 26.63 16.61 -19.39
C GLY A 120 26.95 17.91 -20.14
N ALA A 121 27.66 18.83 -19.49
CA ALA A 121 28.02 20.13 -20.08
C ALA A 121 28.87 20.02 -21.37
N ASN A 122 29.54 18.88 -21.58
CA ASN A 122 30.30 18.54 -22.78
C ASN A 122 29.47 17.83 -23.87
N GLY A 123 28.16 17.72 -23.70
CA GLY A 123 27.23 17.03 -24.60
C GLY A 123 27.29 15.50 -24.53
N ARG A 124 28.07 14.91 -23.60
CA ARG A 124 28.20 13.45 -23.48
C ARG A 124 27.10 12.86 -22.59
N LEU A 125 26.53 11.75 -23.03
CA LEU A 125 25.60 10.94 -22.25
C LEU A 125 26.35 10.06 -21.21
N PRO A 126 25.68 9.64 -20.12
CA PRO A 126 26.28 8.73 -19.14
C PRO A 126 26.58 7.36 -19.78
N LEU A 127 27.85 6.95 -19.77
CA LEU A 127 28.27 5.62 -20.22
C LEU A 127 27.84 4.53 -19.23
N GLN A 128 27.49 3.34 -19.72
CA GLN A 128 26.98 2.23 -18.90
C GLN A 128 28.04 1.58 -17.98
N ASN A 129 29.34 1.81 -18.19
CA ASN A 129 30.42 1.16 -17.42
C ASN A 129 31.67 2.06 -17.32
N THR A 130 31.74 2.94 -16.32
CA THR A 130 32.99 3.66 -16.02
C THR A 130 33.19 3.76 -14.51
N ASP A 131 34.13 2.96 -13.99
CA ASP A 131 34.54 2.93 -12.58
C ASP A 131 35.44 4.11 -12.16
N ASN A 132 35.73 5.04 -13.08
CA ASN A 132 36.60 6.19 -12.80
C ASN A 132 35.78 7.41 -12.38
N ALA A 133 35.75 7.68 -11.08
CA ALA A 133 34.95 8.74 -10.44
C ALA A 133 35.19 10.16 -10.98
N GLU A 134 36.38 10.46 -11.51
CA GLU A 134 36.73 11.77 -12.06
C GLU A 134 36.02 12.07 -13.39
N HIS A 135 35.71 11.03 -14.19
CA HIS A 135 34.98 11.18 -15.45
C HIS A 135 33.44 11.20 -15.28
N LEU A 136 32.92 10.80 -14.11
CA LEU A 136 31.47 10.74 -13.83
C LEU A 136 30.82 12.11 -13.61
N ARG A 137 31.59 13.14 -13.23
CA ARG A 137 31.06 14.50 -13.05
C ARG A 137 30.90 15.24 -14.39
N GLU A 138 31.68 14.86 -15.39
CA GLU A 138 31.57 15.36 -16.77
C GLU A 138 30.68 14.49 -17.65
N ALA A 139 30.44 13.24 -17.26
CA ALA A 139 29.43 12.38 -17.85
C ALA A 139 28.03 12.91 -17.47
N GLY A 140 27.06 12.74 -18.37
CA GLY A 140 25.68 13.13 -18.08
C GLY A 140 25.09 12.50 -16.81
N LYS A 141 23.84 12.82 -16.53
CA LYS A 141 23.10 12.31 -15.37
C LYS A 141 22.15 11.19 -15.78
N ARG A 142 21.91 10.24 -14.88
CA ARG A 142 20.94 9.14 -15.05
C ARG A 142 20.04 9.04 -13.82
N ILE A 143 18.74 8.89 -14.06
CA ILE A 143 17.75 8.61 -13.01
C ILE A 143 16.91 7.39 -13.38
N PHE A 144 16.39 6.71 -12.38
CA PHE A 144 15.43 5.63 -12.50
C PHE A 144 14.11 6.06 -11.85
N ILE A 145 13.01 5.77 -12.52
CA ILE A 145 11.67 6.16 -12.10
C ILE A 145 10.77 4.94 -12.07
N GLU A 146 10.06 4.76 -10.96
CA GLU A 146 9.06 3.73 -10.77
C GLU A 146 7.70 4.36 -10.48
N VAL A 147 6.66 3.88 -11.14
CA VAL A 147 5.26 4.23 -10.87
C VAL A 147 4.51 2.95 -10.53
N TRP A 148 4.08 2.85 -9.27
CA TRP A 148 3.33 1.75 -8.70
C TRP A 148 1.84 2.10 -8.68
N GLU A 149 0.99 1.18 -9.11
CA GLU A 149 -0.47 1.35 -9.13
C GLU A 149 -1.14 0.34 -8.20
N PHE A 150 -2.10 0.83 -7.41
CA PHE A 150 -2.87 0.05 -6.45
C PHE A 150 -4.38 0.14 -6.73
N GLY A 151 -5.15 -0.74 -6.12
CA GLY A 151 -6.60 -0.81 -6.28
C GLY A 151 -7.38 0.30 -5.58
N CYS A 152 -6.76 1.03 -4.65
CA CYS A 152 -7.34 2.20 -3.99
C CYS A 152 -6.24 3.16 -3.49
N SER A 153 -6.64 4.39 -3.16
CA SER A 153 -5.71 5.44 -2.72
C SER A 153 -5.10 5.16 -1.34
N ASP A 154 -5.86 4.54 -0.44
CA ASP A 154 -5.40 4.16 0.90
C ASP A 154 -4.23 3.16 0.84
N ASP A 155 -4.27 2.21 -0.09
CA ASP A 155 -3.20 1.23 -0.29
C ASP A 155 -1.93 1.86 -0.89
N ALA A 156 -2.10 2.77 -1.84
CA ALA A 156 -0.98 3.54 -2.37
C ALA A 156 -0.34 4.43 -1.28
N PHE A 157 -1.16 5.02 -0.41
CA PHE A 157 -0.70 5.72 0.78
C PHE A 157 0.02 4.78 1.75
N GLY A 158 -0.47 3.55 1.93
CA GLY A 158 0.17 2.55 2.79
C GLY A 158 1.61 2.28 2.39
N VAL A 159 1.85 1.98 1.11
CA VAL A 159 3.20 1.80 0.57
C VAL A 159 4.03 3.07 0.66
N PHE A 160 3.49 4.22 0.25
CA PHE A 160 4.17 5.51 0.39
C PHE A 160 4.60 5.76 1.84
N SER A 161 3.68 5.63 2.79
CA SER A 161 3.89 5.92 4.20
C SER A 161 4.98 5.07 4.84
N LYS A 162 5.11 3.81 4.37
CA LYS A 162 6.11 2.84 4.81
C LYS A 162 7.48 3.07 4.19
N ASP A 163 7.56 3.29 2.88
CA ASP A 163 8.82 3.26 2.15
C ASP A 163 9.48 4.65 2.04
N ARG A 164 8.70 5.72 2.21
CA ARG A 164 9.22 7.09 2.12
C ARG A 164 10.27 7.39 3.19
N THR A 165 11.14 8.34 2.87
CA THR A 165 12.07 8.95 3.82
C THR A 165 12.25 10.41 3.45
N GLY A 166 12.51 11.26 4.44
CA GLY A 166 12.79 12.68 4.24
C GLY A 166 11.59 13.57 4.53
N THR A 167 11.58 14.76 3.95
CA THR A 167 10.62 15.81 4.29
C THR A 167 9.63 16.06 3.17
N ASP A 168 8.40 16.41 3.54
CA ASP A 168 7.37 16.75 2.57
C ASP A 168 7.65 18.09 1.86
N ILE A 169 7.72 18.03 0.52
CA ILE A 169 7.96 19.16 -0.37
C ILE A 169 6.66 19.66 -1.06
N LYS A 170 5.50 19.19 -0.59
CA LYS A 170 4.15 19.61 -1.04
C LYS A 170 3.89 19.36 -2.53
N VAL A 171 4.27 18.18 -3.02
CA VAL A 171 4.00 17.72 -4.39
C VAL A 171 3.02 16.55 -4.37
N GLY A 172 1.99 16.58 -5.24
CA GLY A 172 0.95 15.54 -5.26
C GLY A 172 0.05 15.57 -4.02
N ASN A 173 -0.45 14.40 -3.62
CA ASN A 173 -1.21 14.24 -2.37
C ASN A 173 -0.29 13.99 -1.17
N GLY A 174 0.92 13.48 -1.41
CA GLY A 174 2.00 13.41 -0.43
C GLY A 174 3.35 13.34 -1.12
N SER A 175 4.37 13.91 -0.49
CA SER A 175 5.75 13.81 -0.96
C SER A 175 6.72 13.60 0.18
N ALA A 176 7.89 13.02 -0.13
CA ALA A 176 9.02 12.96 0.78
C ALA A 176 10.32 13.03 -0.03
N LEU A 177 11.17 13.99 0.29
CA LEU A 177 12.47 14.16 -0.32
C LEU A 177 13.58 13.90 0.71
N PHE A 178 14.43 12.93 0.43
CA PHE A 178 15.63 12.65 1.22
C PHE A 178 16.87 12.77 0.35
N ASN A 179 17.66 13.82 0.57
CA ASN A 179 18.74 14.23 -0.32
C ASN A 179 18.21 14.44 -1.75
N ASN A 180 18.43 13.47 -2.64
CA ASN A 180 17.98 13.45 -4.03
C ASN A 180 17.11 12.21 -4.36
N TYR A 181 16.58 11.52 -3.35
CA TYR A 181 15.56 10.47 -3.52
C TYR A 181 14.19 11.08 -3.26
N LEU A 182 13.29 10.95 -4.23
CA LEU A 182 11.94 11.51 -4.14
C LEU A 182 10.90 10.40 -4.16
N TYR A 183 10.03 10.43 -3.16
CA TYR A 183 8.85 9.57 -3.02
C TYR A 183 7.62 10.45 -3.16
N LEU A 184 6.64 10.02 -3.96
CA LEU A 184 5.38 10.73 -4.15
C LEU A 184 4.22 9.77 -4.00
N TRP A 185 3.11 10.31 -3.53
CA TRP A 185 1.81 9.65 -3.54
C TRP A 185 0.78 10.55 -4.20
N ASN A 186 0.00 9.99 -5.12
CA ASN A 186 -1.06 10.69 -5.81
C ASN A 186 -2.17 9.73 -6.21
N ASP A 187 -3.35 9.88 -5.62
CA ASP A 187 -4.48 8.96 -5.76
C ASP A 187 -4.06 7.49 -5.54
N ILE A 188 -4.19 6.63 -6.54
CA ILE A 188 -3.85 5.21 -6.50
C ILE A 188 -2.38 4.92 -6.85
N TYR A 189 -1.56 5.96 -7.00
CA TYR A 189 -0.18 5.84 -7.44
C TYR A 189 0.82 6.17 -6.33
N PHE A 190 1.86 5.32 -6.25
CA PHE A 190 3.09 5.60 -5.51
C PHE A 190 4.23 5.72 -6.52
N ILE A 191 5.02 6.80 -6.44
CA ILE A 191 6.12 7.07 -7.38
C ILE A 191 7.42 7.16 -6.60
N LYS A 192 8.47 6.54 -7.13
CA LYS A 192 9.84 6.66 -6.65
C LYS A 192 10.73 7.19 -7.77
N ILE A 193 11.51 8.21 -7.49
CA ILE A 193 12.54 8.74 -8.39
C ILE A 193 13.88 8.65 -7.65
N GLU A 194 14.82 7.92 -8.23
CA GLU A 194 16.13 7.70 -7.65
C GLU A 194 17.26 8.01 -8.64
N PRO A 195 18.34 8.66 -8.16
CA PRO A 195 19.52 8.91 -8.96
C PRO A 195 20.30 7.60 -9.17
N ARG A 196 20.77 7.37 -10.40
CA ARG A 196 21.62 6.22 -10.76
C ARG A 196 23.05 6.63 -11.05
N GLN A 197 23.25 7.79 -11.68
CA GLN A 197 24.57 8.24 -12.12
C GLN A 197 24.64 9.77 -12.22
N GLY A 198 25.82 10.32 -11.96
CA GLY A 198 26.07 11.76 -11.99
C GLY A 198 25.56 12.50 -10.75
N ASP A 199 25.89 13.78 -10.67
CA ASP A 199 25.51 14.66 -9.55
C ASP A 199 24.07 15.19 -9.75
N VAL A 200 23.09 14.29 -9.57
CA VAL A 200 21.66 14.61 -9.68
C VAL A 200 21.23 15.41 -8.46
N LEU A 201 20.74 16.63 -8.69
CA LEU A 201 20.35 17.56 -7.64
C LEU A 201 18.91 17.31 -7.17
N ALA A 202 18.61 17.73 -5.94
CA ALA A 202 17.28 17.67 -5.34
C ALA A 202 16.21 18.39 -6.18
N GLU A 203 16.58 19.52 -6.78
CA GLU A 203 15.70 20.32 -7.62
C GLU A 203 15.38 19.61 -8.93
N GLU A 204 16.30 18.81 -9.46
CA GLU A 204 16.10 18.04 -10.70
C GLU A 204 15.10 16.90 -10.49
N VAL A 205 15.26 16.11 -9.42
CA VAL A 205 14.27 15.06 -9.10
C VAL A 205 12.91 15.66 -8.75
N THR A 206 12.88 16.83 -8.10
CA THR A 206 11.65 17.57 -7.81
C THR A 206 10.96 18.05 -9.09
N PHE A 207 11.71 18.59 -10.06
CA PHE A 207 11.18 19.01 -11.35
C PHE A 207 10.56 17.83 -12.12
N ILE A 208 11.25 16.69 -12.12
CA ILE A 208 10.78 15.47 -12.79
C ILE A 208 9.53 14.92 -12.11
N GLY A 209 9.53 14.86 -10.77
CA GLY A 209 8.37 14.46 -9.98
C GLY A 209 7.14 15.32 -10.26
N LYS A 210 7.28 16.64 -10.27
CA LYS A 210 6.19 17.57 -10.62
C LYS A 210 5.69 17.33 -12.05
N SER A 211 6.60 17.10 -12.99
CA SER A 211 6.25 16.84 -14.38
C SER A 211 5.42 15.56 -14.53
N ILE A 212 5.78 14.50 -13.81
CA ILE A 212 5.01 13.24 -13.79
C ILE A 212 3.64 13.44 -13.14
N ILE A 213 3.58 14.11 -11.99
CA ILE A 213 2.32 14.38 -11.27
C ILE A 213 1.34 15.16 -12.16
N ASN A 214 1.83 16.13 -12.96
CA ASN A 214 1.00 16.92 -13.86
C ASN A 214 0.37 16.09 -15.01
N LEU A 215 0.92 14.91 -15.31
CA LEU A 215 0.35 13.98 -16.31
C LEU A 215 -0.68 13.03 -15.69
N MET A 216 -0.70 12.90 -14.37
CA MET A 216 -1.61 12.00 -13.68
C MET A 216 -2.99 12.62 -13.54
N PRO A 217 -4.07 11.82 -13.64
CA PRO A 217 -5.41 12.29 -13.28
C PRO A 217 -5.38 12.79 -11.83
N TYR A 218 -5.44 14.11 -11.66
CA TYR A 218 -5.37 14.68 -10.32
C TYR A 218 -6.71 14.53 -9.62
N LYS A 219 -6.71 13.76 -8.53
CA LYS A 219 -7.77 13.76 -7.55
C LYS A 219 -7.14 14.08 -6.20
N LYS A 220 -7.65 15.12 -5.56
CA LYS A 220 -7.33 15.40 -4.15
C LYS A 220 -7.80 14.18 -3.34
N ALA A 221 -6.87 13.33 -2.94
CA ALA A 221 -7.17 12.18 -2.11
C ALA A 221 -7.17 12.60 -0.63
N SER A 222 -8.08 12.02 0.13
CA SER A 222 -8.03 12.05 1.58
C SER A 222 -7.08 10.97 2.08
N LEU A 223 -6.42 11.23 3.21
CA LEU A 223 -5.74 10.17 3.96
C LEU A 223 -6.74 9.11 4.42
N PRO A 224 -6.29 7.86 4.65
CA PRO A 224 -7.13 6.84 5.25
C PRO A 224 -7.76 7.36 6.55
N ASN A 225 -9.07 7.14 6.73
CA ASN A 225 -9.82 7.74 7.83
C ASN A 225 -9.19 7.47 9.20
N ILE A 226 -8.61 6.29 9.43
CA ILE A 226 -7.99 5.93 10.70
C ILE A 226 -6.80 6.83 11.09
N VAL A 227 -6.11 7.43 10.13
CA VAL A 227 -4.98 8.36 10.39
C VAL A 227 -5.47 9.62 11.10
N SER A 228 -6.73 10.04 10.86
CA SER A 228 -7.30 11.24 11.49
C SER A 228 -7.50 11.10 13.02
N TYR A 229 -7.56 9.86 13.51
CA TYR A 229 -7.68 9.56 14.95
C TYR A 229 -6.35 9.70 15.69
N LEU A 230 -5.20 9.75 15.00
CA LEU A 230 -3.92 9.98 15.66
C LEU A 230 -3.89 11.36 16.36
N PRO A 231 -3.53 11.42 17.66
CA PRO A 231 -3.24 12.69 18.34
C PRO A 231 -2.15 13.47 17.60
N GLN A 232 -2.34 14.77 17.39
CA GLN A 232 -1.37 15.59 16.64
C GLN A 232 -0.25 16.13 17.53
N GLN A 233 -0.53 16.30 18.82
CA GLN A 233 0.47 16.76 19.79
C GLN A 233 1.56 15.69 19.95
N ASN A 234 2.83 16.11 19.88
CA ASN A 234 4.02 15.26 20.02
C ASN A 234 4.18 14.16 18.96
N LEU A 235 3.34 14.14 17.92
CA LEU A 235 3.49 13.25 16.78
C LEU A 235 4.80 13.59 16.05
N VAL A 236 5.66 12.59 15.88
CA VAL A 236 6.85 12.72 15.04
C VAL A 236 6.38 12.83 13.61
N GLN A 237 6.67 13.96 12.97
CA GLN A 237 6.32 14.19 11.57
C GLN A 237 6.87 13.07 10.69
N GLU A 238 6.08 12.69 9.71
CA GLU A 238 6.36 11.63 8.76
C GLU A 238 6.50 10.20 9.30
N SER A 239 6.29 9.99 10.60
CA SER A 239 6.30 8.65 11.22
C SER A 239 5.05 7.77 11.01
N PRO A 240 3.85 8.28 10.67
CA PRO A 240 2.70 7.40 10.46
C PRO A 240 2.93 6.42 9.30
N VAL A 241 2.69 5.14 9.58
CA VAL A 241 2.68 4.05 8.61
C VAL A 241 1.30 3.39 8.63
N PHE A 242 0.62 3.39 7.48
CA PHE A 242 -0.67 2.74 7.28
C PHE A 242 -0.50 1.36 6.66
N PHE A 243 -1.23 0.35 7.15
CA PHE A 243 -1.09 -1.03 6.68
C PHE A 243 -2.31 -1.90 7.01
N HIS A 244 -2.39 -3.07 6.38
CA HIS A 244 -3.47 -4.04 6.60
C HIS A 244 -2.99 -5.33 7.26
N LYS A 245 -1.83 -5.87 6.85
CA LYS A 245 -1.38 -7.21 7.23
C LYS A 245 -0.14 -7.18 8.13
N LYS A 246 0.01 -8.23 8.94
CA LYS A 246 1.11 -8.40 9.92
C LYS A 246 2.51 -8.23 9.31
N ILE A 247 2.72 -8.62 8.06
CA ILE A 247 4.04 -8.51 7.41
C ILE A 247 4.62 -7.08 7.43
N ILE A 248 3.76 -6.05 7.46
CA ILE A 248 4.23 -4.67 7.60
C ILE A 248 4.64 -4.38 9.03
N LEU A 249 3.82 -4.79 10.02
CA LEU A 249 4.12 -4.65 11.44
C LEU A 249 5.40 -5.39 11.85
N ASP A 250 5.69 -6.54 11.24
CA ASP A 250 6.90 -7.34 11.52
C ASP A 250 8.20 -6.61 11.18
N ASN A 251 8.14 -5.58 10.34
CA ASN A 251 9.26 -4.71 10.02
C ASN A 251 9.33 -3.47 10.93
N ILE A 252 8.48 -3.38 11.96
CA ILE A 252 8.41 -2.25 12.89
C ILE A 252 8.68 -2.76 14.30
N TYR A 253 9.72 -2.21 14.94
CA TYR A 253 10.07 -2.57 16.30
C TYR A 253 9.04 -2.00 17.30
N VAL A 254 8.21 -2.87 17.86
CA VAL A 254 7.13 -2.53 18.82
C VAL A 254 7.29 -3.20 20.20
N SER A 255 8.16 -4.20 20.33
CA SER A 255 8.31 -4.98 21.57
C SER A 255 9.71 -5.60 21.65
N ASP A 256 10.21 -5.73 22.88
CA ASP A 256 11.44 -6.50 23.18
C ASP A 256 11.24 -8.01 22.99
N ASN A 257 9.99 -8.49 23.17
CA ASN A 257 9.62 -9.87 22.93
C ASN A 257 9.13 -10.07 21.49
N PHE A 258 9.51 -11.19 20.88
CA PHE A 258 9.09 -11.56 19.54
C PHE A 258 7.59 -11.93 19.51
N ILE A 259 6.84 -11.28 18.62
CA ILE A 259 5.40 -11.53 18.42
C ILE A 259 5.24 -12.42 17.18
N GLU A 260 5.29 -13.74 17.39
CA GLU A 260 5.21 -14.71 16.29
C GLU A 260 3.81 -14.74 15.66
N LYS A 261 2.77 -14.84 16.49
CA LYS A 261 1.38 -15.02 16.03
C LYS A 261 0.74 -13.69 15.64
N ASN A 262 -0.23 -13.75 14.72
CA ASN A 262 -1.06 -12.59 14.36
C ASN A 262 -2.10 -12.27 15.46
N VAL A 263 -1.64 -11.90 16.65
CA VAL A 263 -2.50 -11.60 17.81
C VAL A 263 -3.37 -10.37 17.59
N PHE A 264 -2.95 -9.46 16.72
CA PHE A 264 -3.73 -8.29 16.30
C PHE A 264 -4.77 -8.61 15.23
N ARG A 265 -4.88 -9.87 14.77
CA ARG A 265 -5.87 -10.32 13.77
C ARG A 265 -5.88 -9.47 12.49
N LEU A 266 -4.71 -9.00 12.09
CA LEU A 266 -4.49 -8.17 10.90
C LEU A 266 -4.79 -8.96 9.63
N SER A 267 -5.55 -8.37 8.70
CA SER A 267 -5.94 -8.96 7.43
C SER A 267 -6.17 -7.88 6.38
N GLU A 268 -6.44 -8.25 5.14
CA GLU A 268 -6.85 -7.30 4.08
C GLU A 268 -8.12 -6.49 4.40
N LYS A 269 -8.84 -6.83 5.47
CA LYS A 269 -10.07 -6.14 5.93
C LYS A 269 -9.86 -5.25 7.14
N THR A 270 -8.64 -5.17 7.66
CA THR A 270 -8.32 -4.32 8.82
C THR A 270 -7.55 -3.11 8.37
N ASP A 271 -7.94 -1.92 8.84
CA ASP A 271 -7.14 -0.72 8.64
C ASP A 271 -6.28 -0.52 9.89
N ALA A 272 -4.96 -0.48 9.75
CA ALA A 272 -4.06 -0.20 10.84
C ALA A 272 -3.19 1.02 10.53
N VAL A 273 -2.89 1.80 11.56
CA VAL A 273 -1.90 2.87 11.48
C VAL A 273 -1.03 2.82 12.73
N ILE A 274 0.28 2.95 12.57
CA ILE A 274 1.24 3.10 13.67
C ILE A 274 2.04 4.36 13.47
N ALA A 275 2.29 5.11 14.54
CA ALA A 275 3.06 6.35 14.49
C ALA A 275 3.93 6.52 15.74
N GLU A 276 4.98 7.33 15.61
CA GLU A 276 5.90 7.64 16.70
C GLU A 276 5.51 8.93 17.41
N TYR A 277 5.66 8.92 18.74
CA TYR A 277 5.39 10.06 19.60
C TYR A 277 6.63 10.39 20.43
N ARG A 278 7.07 11.65 20.37
CA ARG A 278 8.21 12.15 21.15
C ARG A 278 7.75 13.24 22.11
N LEU A 279 7.49 12.83 23.35
CA LEU A 279 6.98 13.70 24.42
C LEU A 279 8.07 14.53 25.09
N ILE A 280 9.30 14.04 25.11
CA ILE A 280 10.46 14.72 25.70
C ILE A 280 11.54 14.81 24.63
N THR A 281 12.11 16.00 24.47
CA THR A 281 13.24 16.26 23.57
C THR A 281 14.39 15.31 23.89
N ASN A 282 14.91 14.62 22.87
CA ASN A 282 16.01 13.62 22.97
C ASN A 282 15.69 12.32 23.73
N ALA A 283 14.42 12.07 24.12
CA ALA A 283 14.01 10.76 24.64
C ALA A 283 13.69 9.78 23.49
N LYS A 284 13.72 8.47 23.81
CA LYS A 284 13.18 7.42 22.92
C LYS A 284 11.71 7.70 22.63
N SER A 285 11.29 7.53 21.38
CA SER A 285 9.89 7.67 20.99
C SER A 285 9.07 6.48 21.49
N SER A 286 7.86 6.78 21.99
CA SER A 286 6.81 5.79 22.15
C SER A 286 6.14 5.56 20.79
N LYS A 287 5.44 4.43 20.62
CA LYS A 287 4.59 4.21 19.44
C LYS A 287 3.14 4.13 19.84
N LEU A 288 2.23 4.61 18.99
CA LEU A 288 0.80 4.38 19.09
C LEU A 288 0.35 3.67 17.82
N MET A 289 -0.32 2.54 17.98
CA MET A 289 -0.98 1.81 16.91
C MET A 289 -2.49 1.80 17.12
N LEU A 290 -3.23 2.08 16.06
CA LEU A 290 -4.67 1.91 15.99
C LEU A 290 -4.98 0.83 14.96
N VAL A 291 -5.91 -0.06 15.27
CA VAL A 291 -6.41 -1.09 14.34
C VAL A 291 -7.93 -1.01 14.32
N ARG A 292 -8.52 -0.71 13.17
CA ARG A 292 -9.96 -0.72 12.91
C ARG A 292 -10.34 -2.03 12.25
N TYR A 293 -11.33 -2.71 12.84
CA TYR A 293 -11.87 -3.96 12.33
C TYR A 293 -13.22 -3.72 11.65
N SER A 294 -13.62 -4.64 10.76
CA SER A 294 -14.92 -4.59 10.10
C SER A 294 -16.09 -4.80 11.08
N ASP A 295 -15.85 -5.46 12.20
CA ASP A 295 -16.87 -5.81 13.20
C ASP A 295 -16.29 -5.79 14.63
N SER A 296 -17.18 -5.65 15.62
CA SER A 296 -16.81 -5.56 17.04
C SER A 296 -16.33 -6.89 17.65
N GLU A 297 -16.78 -8.03 17.13
CA GLU A 297 -16.35 -9.33 17.66
C GLU A 297 -14.89 -9.60 17.31
N THR A 298 -14.46 -9.33 16.08
CA THR A 298 -13.05 -9.42 15.68
C THR A 298 -12.19 -8.49 16.53
N ALA A 299 -12.66 -7.27 16.79
CA ALA A 299 -11.95 -6.30 17.63
C ALA A 299 -11.80 -6.79 19.07
N ARG A 300 -12.86 -7.35 19.66
CA ARG A 300 -12.84 -7.95 21.00
C ARG A 300 -11.89 -9.14 21.08
N LEU A 301 -11.92 -10.04 20.09
CA LEU A 301 -11.01 -11.18 20.05
C LEU A 301 -9.55 -10.75 19.90
N ALA A 302 -9.26 -9.71 19.12
CA ALA A 302 -7.90 -9.18 19.00
C ALA A 302 -7.42 -8.56 20.32
N PHE A 303 -8.30 -7.83 21.02
CA PHE A 303 -8.00 -7.30 22.36
C PHE A 303 -7.70 -8.44 23.35
N ASP A 304 -8.53 -9.48 23.39
CA ASP A 304 -8.34 -10.64 24.26
C ASP A 304 -7.01 -11.36 23.96
N ASP A 305 -6.66 -11.54 22.68
CA ASP A 305 -5.40 -12.17 22.26
C ASP A 305 -4.17 -11.33 22.63
N VAL A 306 -4.25 -9.99 22.52
CA VAL A 306 -3.21 -9.06 22.98
C VAL A 306 -3.03 -9.15 24.49
N VAL A 307 -4.10 -9.01 25.28
CA VAL A 307 -4.03 -9.10 26.75
C VAL A 307 -3.44 -10.44 27.18
N LYS A 308 -3.86 -11.54 26.53
CA LYS A 308 -3.33 -12.88 26.78
C LYS A 308 -1.84 -12.98 26.46
N LEU A 309 -1.39 -12.42 25.34
CA LEU A 309 0.03 -12.45 24.96
C LEU A 309 0.90 -11.67 25.95
N TRP A 310 0.48 -10.47 26.34
CA TRP A 310 1.26 -9.65 27.27
C TRP A 310 1.35 -10.26 28.67
N ARG A 311 0.28 -10.91 29.14
CA ARG A 311 0.33 -11.74 30.36
C ARG A 311 1.30 -12.91 30.23
N PHE A 312 1.34 -13.55 29.06
CA PHE A 312 2.26 -14.66 28.79
C PHE A 312 3.74 -14.21 28.82
N PHE A 313 4.04 -12.97 28.41
CA PHE A 313 5.38 -12.39 28.57
C PHE A 313 5.78 -12.14 30.04
N GLY A 314 4.87 -12.34 31.00
CA GLY A 314 5.14 -12.17 32.42
C GLY A 314 5.31 -10.70 32.83
N GLU A 315 4.73 -9.78 32.05
CA GLU A 315 4.75 -8.35 32.34
C GLU A 315 3.82 -8.02 33.51
N LYS A 316 4.20 -7.00 34.30
CA LYS A 316 3.39 -6.57 35.45
C LYS A 316 2.16 -5.82 34.94
N GLU A 317 0.99 -6.42 35.14
CA GLU A 317 -0.29 -5.85 34.73
C GLU A 317 -0.84 -4.86 35.77
N SER A 318 -1.44 -3.77 35.29
CA SER A 318 -2.31 -2.88 36.04
C SER A 318 -3.43 -2.36 35.14
N ILE A 319 -4.52 -1.89 35.73
CA ILE A 319 -5.69 -1.38 35.00
C ILE A 319 -5.96 0.06 35.45
N SER A 320 -6.23 0.94 34.49
CA SER A 320 -6.61 2.34 34.71
C SER A 320 -7.90 2.61 33.93
N GLY A 321 -9.05 2.55 34.61
CA GLY A 321 -10.35 2.59 33.95
C GLY A 321 -10.54 1.39 33.02
N THR A 322 -10.69 1.65 31.71
CA THR A 322 -10.81 0.66 30.64
C THR A 322 -9.47 0.29 30.00
N ILE A 323 -8.38 0.97 30.38
CA ILE A 323 -7.05 0.78 29.79
C ILE A 323 -6.29 -0.31 30.57
N HIS A 324 -5.87 -1.36 29.86
CA HIS A 324 -4.94 -2.36 30.39
C HIS A 324 -3.50 -1.91 30.15
N ILE A 325 -2.64 -2.09 31.15
CA ILE A 325 -1.28 -1.57 31.14
C ILE A 325 -0.34 -2.67 31.61
N PHE A 326 0.69 -2.93 30.82
CA PHE A 326 1.71 -3.93 31.07
C PHE A 326 3.06 -3.26 31.14
N GLN A 327 3.83 -3.62 32.17
CA GLN A 327 5.19 -3.12 32.36
C GLN A 327 6.20 -4.26 32.20
N ASN A 328 7.14 -4.08 31.28
CA ASN A 328 8.19 -5.05 31.03
C ASN A 328 9.39 -4.89 31.98
N LYS A 329 10.34 -5.83 31.94
CA LYS A 329 11.54 -5.82 32.81
C LYS A 329 12.46 -4.61 32.55
N ALA A 330 12.45 -4.07 31.32
CA ALA A 330 13.19 -2.87 30.94
C ALA A 330 12.47 -1.56 31.34
N GLN A 331 11.40 -1.65 32.13
CA GLN A 331 10.59 -0.51 32.57
C GLN A 331 9.86 0.23 31.43
N HIS A 332 9.67 -0.42 30.28
CA HIS A 332 8.77 0.08 29.24
C HIS A 332 7.33 -0.34 29.53
N TYR A 333 6.40 0.52 29.18
CA TYR A 333 4.96 0.32 29.30
C TYR A 333 4.34 0.07 27.92
N THR A 334 3.48 -0.94 27.88
CA THR A 334 2.51 -1.17 26.79
C THR A 334 1.12 -0.99 27.36
N SER A 335 0.28 -0.16 26.74
CA SER A 335 -1.12 -0.03 27.14
C SER A 335 -2.04 -0.38 25.99
N CYS A 336 -3.18 -1.01 26.27
CA CYS A 336 -4.19 -1.28 25.26
C CYS A 336 -5.60 -0.90 25.73
N LEU A 337 -6.40 -0.46 24.77
CA LEU A 337 -7.77 -0.01 24.96
C LEU A 337 -8.61 -0.42 23.74
N LEU A 338 -9.82 -0.93 23.97
CA LEU A 338 -10.78 -1.25 22.92
C LEU A 338 -11.94 -0.23 22.94
N ILE A 339 -12.15 0.47 21.83
CA ILE A 339 -13.23 1.44 21.64
C ILE A 339 -14.07 1.01 20.44
N LYS A 340 -15.29 0.52 20.66
CA LYS A 340 -16.17 -0.03 19.60
C LYS A 340 -15.44 -1.14 18.82
N ASN A 341 -15.10 -0.89 17.55
CA ASN A 341 -14.38 -1.78 16.65
C ASN A 341 -12.93 -1.31 16.40
N ILE A 342 -12.36 -0.48 17.28
CA ILE A 342 -11.00 0.04 17.17
C ILE A 342 -10.18 -0.38 18.39
N LEU A 343 -9.07 -1.07 18.15
CA LEU A 343 -8.07 -1.41 19.16
C LEU A 343 -6.96 -0.36 19.12
N GLY A 344 -6.79 0.38 20.22
CA GLY A 344 -5.66 1.30 20.42
C GLY A 344 -4.60 0.65 21.31
N ILE A 345 -3.32 0.75 20.92
CA ILE A 345 -2.20 0.19 21.66
C ILE A 345 -1.04 1.16 21.65
N THR A 346 -0.48 1.47 22.82
CA THR A 346 0.79 2.18 22.95
C THR A 346 1.91 1.21 23.26
N PHE A 347 3.08 1.43 22.67
CA PHE A 347 4.25 0.58 22.83
C PHE A 347 5.47 1.39 23.29
N LEU A 348 6.38 0.70 23.97
CA LEU A 348 7.72 1.19 24.32
C LEU A 348 7.72 2.52 25.09
N SER A 349 6.63 2.84 25.80
CA SER A 349 6.55 4.07 26.56
C SER A 349 7.43 3.98 27.79
N THR A 350 8.26 4.99 28.04
CA THR A 350 9.11 5.05 29.24
C THR A 350 8.38 5.55 30.48
N ASN A 351 7.12 6.00 30.33
CA ASN A 351 6.29 6.54 31.40
C ASN A 351 4.85 6.01 31.24
N LYS A 352 4.26 5.59 32.36
CA LYS A 352 2.90 5.05 32.44
C LYS A 352 1.84 6.05 32.00
N ASP A 353 1.89 7.27 32.53
CA ASP A 353 0.90 8.33 32.27
C ASP A 353 0.92 8.71 30.79
N ASN A 354 2.10 8.75 30.17
CA ASN A 354 2.26 8.99 28.74
C ASN A 354 1.61 7.89 27.88
N ALA A 355 1.74 6.63 28.31
CA ALA A 355 1.15 5.49 27.61
C ALA A 355 -0.38 5.52 27.66
N GLU A 356 -0.96 5.97 28.77
CA GLU A 356 -2.40 6.17 28.93
C GLU A 356 -2.91 7.40 28.17
N MET A 357 -2.19 8.52 28.25
CA MET A 357 -2.63 9.81 27.69
C MET A 357 -2.93 9.72 26.20
N LEU A 358 -2.06 9.05 25.42
CA LEU A 358 -2.29 8.88 23.97
C LEU A 358 -3.58 8.12 23.67
N LEU A 359 -3.92 7.10 24.47
CA LEU A 359 -5.15 6.32 24.29
C LEU A 359 -6.38 7.13 24.69
N LYS A 360 -6.31 7.94 25.76
CA LYS A 360 -7.39 8.87 26.16
C LYS A 360 -7.67 9.92 25.08
N LEU A 361 -6.63 10.50 24.48
CA LEU A 361 -6.77 11.44 23.36
C LEU A 361 -7.40 10.80 22.10
N VAL A 362 -7.20 9.50 21.90
CA VAL A 362 -7.88 8.75 20.83
C VAL A 362 -9.34 8.50 21.19
N GLU A 363 -9.63 8.12 22.43
CA GLU A 363 -10.99 7.92 22.94
C GLU A 363 -11.85 9.18 22.80
N GLU A 364 -11.30 10.36 23.10
CA GLU A 364 -11.99 11.65 22.94
C GLU A 364 -12.37 11.99 21.48
N LYS A 365 -11.70 11.37 20.51
CA LYS A 365 -11.94 11.58 19.07
C LYS A 365 -12.95 10.60 18.46
N LEU A 366 -13.27 9.50 19.14
CA LEU A 366 -14.07 8.36 18.65
C LEU A 366 -15.47 8.29 19.27
#